data_AF-A0A847LPR1-F1
#
_entry.id   AF-A0A847LPR1-F1
#
_cell.length_a   1.000
_cell.length_b   1.000
_cell.length_c   1.000
_cell.angle_alpha   90.00
_cell.angle_beta   90.00
_cell.angle_gamma   90.00
#
_symmetry.space_group_name_H-M   'P 1'
#
loop_
_entity.id
_entity.type
_entity.pdbx_description
1 polymer ?
#
loop_
_entity_poly.entity_id
_entity_poly.type
_entity_poly.pdbx_seq_one_letter_code
_entity_poly.pdbx_strand_id
1 'polypeptide(L)'
;MKKNKAALLLASVLLLSGCGVALNEIYDGPILQNPDFVDNYYTPKKVFDDISPKAVFELDEHGETVTYIDSLSLNQDSVIKLLMDDARLYSETMSNEARDLLNEYLQEYDKYLTDLHKYENEGGVGEKPLQPNDIVYGQRYFKTVSLGNTDESFRRGYFSKLTDGITMCDGRGAAIRMQINEAGIQQKFAKELTDYSSLIFALRGGTNIPWAELGGFVNKARVKINLDFYIYTLQTYELVRFTFEVDVISDSAGSTSLIHLNLRKLLEDQPDLIYRMSGLGISYELLEHGEIKPDGVDANSEYEFALMLYEFALPYSRWN
;
A
#
# COMPACT_ATOMS: atom_id res chain seq x y z
N MET A 1 -27.34 -38.74 6.14
CA MET A 1 -26.50 -37.89 5.27
C MET A 1 -26.44 -36.46 5.82
N LYS A 2 -25.48 -36.15 6.71
CA LYS A 2 -25.32 -34.80 7.32
C LYS A 2 -23.85 -34.36 7.49
N LYS A 3 -22.89 -35.03 6.83
CA LYS A 3 -21.44 -34.76 7.01
C LYS A 3 -20.79 -33.91 5.91
N ASN A 4 -21.50 -33.56 4.83
CA ASN A 4 -20.88 -32.85 3.69
C ASN A 4 -21.10 -31.33 3.67
N LYS A 5 -21.92 -30.76 4.57
CA LYS A 5 -22.16 -29.31 4.61
C LYS A 5 -21.09 -28.54 5.40
N ALA A 6 -20.47 -29.17 6.40
CA ALA A 6 -19.40 -28.54 7.19
C ALA A 6 -18.09 -28.40 6.40
N ALA A 7 -17.78 -29.38 5.54
CA ALA A 7 -16.59 -29.33 4.68
C ALA A 7 -16.70 -28.24 3.58
N LEU A 8 -17.91 -28.00 3.05
CA LEU A 8 -18.14 -26.91 2.09
C LEU A 8 -18.04 -25.53 2.75
N LEU A 9 -18.48 -25.40 4.00
CA LEU A 9 -18.34 -24.17 4.79
C LEU A 9 -16.89 -23.90 5.20
N LEU A 10 -16.11 -24.94 5.53
CA LEU A 10 -14.67 -24.78 5.80
C LEU A 10 -13.90 -24.39 4.54
N ALA A 11 -14.25 -24.95 3.38
CA ALA A 11 -13.66 -24.58 2.11
C ALA A 11 -14.00 -23.14 1.70
N SER A 12 -15.23 -22.68 1.96
CA SER A 12 -15.59 -21.28 1.70
C SER A 12 -14.92 -20.31 2.69
N VAL A 13 -14.68 -20.70 3.95
CA VAL A 13 -13.92 -19.88 4.91
C VAL A 13 -12.43 -19.82 4.55
N LEU A 14 -11.87 -20.91 3.98
CA LEU A 14 -10.50 -20.94 3.45
C LEU A 14 -10.34 -20.21 2.10
N LEU A 15 -11.40 -20.14 1.29
CA LEU A 15 -11.45 -19.36 0.03
C LEU A 15 -11.81 -17.89 0.25
N LEU A 16 -12.32 -17.53 1.43
CA LEU A 16 -12.59 -16.15 1.86
C LEU A 16 -11.37 -15.51 2.55
N SER A 17 -10.16 -16.01 2.31
CA SER A 17 -8.93 -15.36 2.74
C SER A 17 -8.76 -14.02 2.02
N GLY A 18 -9.39 -12.97 2.56
CA GLY A 18 -9.07 -11.53 2.59
C GLY A 18 -8.61 -10.75 1.35
N CYS A 19 -8.12 -11.39 0.30
CA CYS A 19 -7.30 -10.77 -0.76
C CYS A 19 -7.71 -11.21 -2.17
N GLY A 20 -8.78 -12.00 -2.28
CA GLY A 20 -9.24 -12.62 -3.52
C GLY A 20 -10.37 -11.89 -4.24
N VAL A 21 -10.76 -10.67 -3.85
CA VAL A 21 -11.96 -10.02 -4.41
C VAL A 21 -11.65 -8.64 -4.97
N ALA A 22 -11.24 -8.61 -6.24
CA ALA A 22 -11.81 -7.76 -7.30
C ALA A 22 -10.86 -7.73 -8.52
N LEU A 23 -11.03 -8.63 -9.49
CA LEU A 23 -10.49 -8.44 -10.83
C LEU A 23 -11.52 -8.91 -11.85
N ASN A 24 -12.56 -8.09 -12.06
CA ASN A 24 -13.23 -8.11 -13.36
C ASN A 24 -12.27 -7.45 -14.36
N GLU A 25 -11.26 -8.20 -14.83
CA GLU A 25 -10.84 -8.31 -16.24
C GLU A 25 -9.51 -9.08 -16.41
N ILE A 26 -9.60 -10.16 -17.20
CA ILE A 26 -8.62 -10.64 -18.20
C ILE A 26 -7.32 -11.29 -17.67
N TYR A 27 -7.29 -12.60 -17.40
CA TYR A 27 -6.31 -13.59 -17.91
C TYR A 27 -6.57 -15.01 -17.34
N ASP A 28 -6.29 -16.03 -18.16
CA ASP A 28 -6.27 -17.45 -17.79
C ASP A 28 -4.95 -17.82 -17.10
N GLY A 29 -5.02 -18.23 -15.84
CA GLY A 29 -3.89 -18.72 -15.04
C GLY A 29 -4.24 -18.73 -13.56
N PRO A 30 -3.71 -19.66 -12.75
CA PRO A 30 -4.08 -19.72 -11.34
C PRO A 30 -3.64 -18.45 -10.60
N ILE A 31 -4.54 -17.95 -9.75
CA ILE A 31 -4.35 -16.85 -8.77
C ILE A 31 -3.24 -17.17 -7.74
N LEU A 32 -2.63 -18.36 -7.84
CA LEU A 32 -1.73 -18.93 -6.87
C LEU A 32 -0.28 -18.64 -7.25
N GLN A 33 0.51 -18.23 -6.26
CA GLN A 33 1.97 -18.17 -6.36
C GLN A 33 2.55 -19.49 -6.87
N ASN A 34 3.64 -19.36 -7.61
CA ASN A 34 4.55 -20.47 -7.81
C ASN A 34 5.20 -20.80 -6.45
N PRO A 35 5.28 -22.08 -6.04
CA PRO A 35 6.03 -22.48 -4.86
C PRO A 35 7.48 -22.00 -4.85
N ASP A 36 8.06 -21.81 -6.04
CA ASP A 36 9.37 -21.17 -6.17
C ASP A 36 9.23 -19.65 -6.00
N PHE A 37 9.87 -19.10 -4.97
CA PHE A 37 9.81 -17.68 -4.62
C PHE A 37 10.27 -16.78 -5.77
N VAL A 38 11.32 -17.18 -6.49
CA VAL A 38 11.96 -16.40 -7.56
C VAL A 38 11.03 -16.25 -8.77
N ASP A 39 10.24 -17.29 -9.04
CA ASP A 39 9.28 -17.32 -10.15
C ASP A 39 8.11 -16.34 -9.96
N ASN A 40 7.97 -15.75 -8.76
CA ASN A 40 6.90 -14.79 -8.47
C ASN A 40 7.28 -13.33 -8.77
N TYR A 41 8.53 -13.04 -9.13
CA TYR A 41 8.93 -11.68 -9.49
C TYR A 41 8.16 -11.17 -10.70
N TYR A 42 7.51 -10.02 -10.52
CA TYR A 42 6.90 -9.30 -11.61
C TYR A 42 7.98 -8.51 -12.36
N THR A 43 8.38 -9.01 -13.52
CA THR A 43 9.41 -8.40 -14.37
C THR A 43 8.78 -7.86 -15.67
N PRO A 44 8.04 -6.74 -15.63
CA PRO A 44 7.53 -6.15 -16.85
C PRO A 44 8.68 -5.70 -17.75
N LYS A 45 8.43 -5.64 -19.06
CA LYS A 45 9.38 -5.03 -19.99
C LYS A 45 9.60 -3.57 -19.58
N LYS A 46 10.86 -3.13 -19.57
CA LYS A 46 11.22 -1.72 -19.45
C LYS A 46 10.40 -0.89 -20.43
N VAL A 47 9.67 0.11 -19.92
CA VAL A 47 8.72 0.92 -20.70
C VAL A 47 9.31 2.30 -21.03
N PHE A 48 10.21 2.79 -20.18
CA PHE A 48 10.91 4.05 -20.35
C PHE A 48 12.40 3.80 -20.57
N ASP A 49 13.01 4.59 -21.45
CA ASP A 49 14.47 4.60 -21.63
C ASP A 49 15.18 5.04 -20.34
N ASP A 50 16.50 4.86 -20.29
CA ASP A 50 17.31 5.38 -19.18
C ASP A 50 17.30 6.91 -19.19
N ILE A 51 16.45 7.49 -18.36
CA ILE A 51 16.29 8.93 -18.18
C ILE A 51 16.91 9.30 -16.84
N SER A 52 17.84 10.26 -16.83
CA SER A 52 18.35 10.81 -15.57
C SER A 52 17.28 11.69 -14.92
N PRO A 53 17.06 11.59 -13.59
CA PRO A 53 16.12 12.46 -12.90
C PRO A 53 16.49 13.94 -13.06
N LYS A 54 15.53 14.78 -13.44
CA LYS A 54 15.71 16.25 -13.43
C LYS A 54 15.68 16.82 -12.02
N ALA A 55 15.03 16.11 -11.09
CA ALA A 55 14.96 16.44 -9.68
C ALA A 55 14.91 15.15 -8.85
N VAL A 56 15.57 15.17 -7.68
CA VAL A 56 15.58 14.08 -6.70
C VAL A 56 15.24 14.68 -5.34
N PHE A 57 14.25 14.10 -4.66
CA PHE A 57 13.85 14.44 -3.30
C PHE A 57 14.24 13.29 -2.38
N GLU A 58 15.21 13.52 -1.52
CA GLU A 58 15.55 12.60 -0.44
C GLU A 58 14.66 12.92 0.77
N LEU A 59 13.89 11.93 1.21
CA LEU A 59 12.85 12.10 2.21
C LEU A 59 13.16 11.26 3.44
N ASP A 60 13.01 11.89 4.60
CA ASP A 60 13.13 11.28 5.92
C ASP A 60 11.75 10.73 6.35
N GLU A 61 11.71 9.49 6.86
CA GLU A 61 10.49 8.84 7.35
C GLU A 61 9.84 9.59 8.54
N HIS A 62 10.59 10.46 9.21
CA HIS A 62 10.12 11.35 10.29
C HIS A 62 9.94 12.80 9.85
N GLY A 63 10.07 13.10 8.56
CA GLY A 63 9.92 14.45 8.00
C GLY A 63 8.49 14.99 8.07
N GLU A 64 8.33 16.32 8.08
CA GLU A 64 7.02 16.96 8.24
C GLU A 64 6.01 16.68 7.10
N THR A 65 6.49 16.20 5.95
CA THR A 65 5.67 15.87 4.78
C THR A 65 5.45 14.36 4.64
N VAL A 66 6.00 13.55 5.55
CA VAL A 66 5.95 12.10 5.50
C VAL A 66 5.21 11.59 6.74
N THR A 67 4.22 10.74 6.50
CA THR A 67 3.60 9.94 7.55
C THR A 67 3.97 8.50 7.27
N TYR A 68 4.77 7.91 8.15
CA TYR A 68 5.14 6.50 8.08
C TYR A 68 4.40 5.72 9.18
N ILE A 69 3.76 4.62 8.79
CA ILE A 69 3.11 3.66 9.69
C ILE A 69 3.81 2.32 9.49
N ASP A 70 4.49 1.84 10.52
CA ASP A 70 5.31 0.63 10.42
C ASP A 70 4.47 -0.63 10.21
N SER A 71 3.32 -0.72 10.87
CA SER A 71 2.39 -1.85 10.86
C SER A 71 0.94 -1.39 10.78
N LEU A 72 0.28 -1.56 9.64
CA LEU A 72 -1.13 -1.17 9.50
C LEU A 72 -2.08 -1.96 10.40
N SER A 73 -1.79 -3.24 10.68
CA SER A 73 -2.66 -4.04 11.55
C SER A 73 -2.52 -3.71 13.04
N LEU A 74 -1.38 -3.15 13.46
CA LEU A 74 -1.11 -2.79 14.86
C LEU A 74 -1.34 -1.31 15.16
N ASN A 75 -1.36 -0.42 14.15
CA ASN A 75 -1.44 1.03 14.34
C ASN A 75 -2.70 1.64 13.70
N GLN A 76 -3.85 1.07 14.01
CA GLN A 76 -5.13 1.46 13.39
C GLN A 76 -5.51 2.90 13.71
N ASP A 77 -5.24 3.38 14.92
CA ASP A 77 -5.43 4.79 15.32
C ASP A 77 -4.67 5.75 14.40
N SER A 78 -3.48 5.36 13.93
CA SER A 78 -2.68 6.17 13.00
C SER A 78 -3.31 6.25 11.62
N VAL A 79 -4.00 5.19 11.18
CA VAL A 79 -4.74 5.17 9.91
C VAL A 79 -5.96 6.08 9.98
N ILE A 80 -6.70 6.05 11.08
CA ILE A 80 -7.83 6.96 11.30
C ILE A 80 -7.35 8.40 11.37
N LYS A 81 -6.26 8.66 12.10
CA LYS A 81 -5.66 9.99 12.16
C LYS A 81 -5.29 10.48 10.76
N LEU A 82 -4.70 9.62 9.92
CA LEU A 82 -4.40 9.96 8.52
C LEU A 82 -5.67 10.37 7.75
N LEU A 83 -6.76 9.59 7.84
CA LEU A 83 -8.05 9.94 7.24
C LEU A 83 -8.55 11.31 7.73
N MET A 84 -8.47 11.60 9.03
CA MET A 84 -8.90 12.88 9.60
C MET A 84 -8.00 14.04 9.16
N ASP A 85 -6.69 13.84 9.07
CA ASP A 85 -5.74 14.85 8.62
C ASP A 85 -5.94 15.17 7.13
N ASP A 86 -6.16 14.16 6.29
CA ASP A 86 -6.53 14.34 4.89
C ASP A 86 -7.84 15.12 4.76
N ALA A 87 -8.84 14.82 5.59
CA ALA A 87 -10.08 15.57 5.62
C ALA A 87 -9.87 17.04 5.98
N ARG A 88 -9.02 17.32 6.95
CA ARG A 88 -8.71 18.69 7.36
C ARG A 88 -7.98 19.46 6.25
N LEU A 89 -7.04 18.83 5.56
CA LEU A 89 -6.18 19.48 4.58
C LEU A 89 -6.80 19.55 3.17
N TYR A 90 -7.59 18.55 2.80
CA TYR A 90 -8.05 18.33 1.43
C TYR A 90 -9.57 18.20 1.32
N SER A 91 -10.32 18.72 2.30
CA SER A 91 -11.79 18.67 2.32
C SER A 91 -12.44 19.11 1.00
N GLU A 92 -11.89 20.13 0.33
CA GLU A 92 -12.41 20.67 -0.94
C GLU A 92 -12.25 19.70 -2.12
N THR A 93 -11.15 18.96 -2.17
CA THR A 93 -10.85 17.99 -3.25
C THR A 93 -11.34 16.57 -2.94
N MET A 94 -11.71 16.32 -1.69
CA MET A 94 -12.21 15.02 -1.24
C MET A 94 -13.47 14.58 -1.99
N SER A 95 -13.53 13.30 -2.37
CA SER A 95 -14.72 12.71 -3.00
C SER A 95 -15.90 12.68 -2.02
N ASN A 96 -17.12 12.62 -2.54
CA ASN A 96 -18.31 12.52 -1.69
C ASN A 96 -18.29 11.23 -0.86
N GLU A 97 -17.83 10.13 -1.45
CA GLU A 97 -17.70 8.83 -0.78
C GLU A 97 -16.72 8.89 0.40
N ALA A 98 -15.62 9.65 0.29
CA ALA A 98 -14.68 9.84 1.39
C ALA A 98 -15.26 10.73 2.49
N ARG A 99 -16.01 11.78 2.12
CA ARG A 99 -16.73 12.62 3.09
C ARG A 99 -17.81 11.85 3.83
N ASP A 100 -18.57 11.01 3.13
CA ASP A 100 -19.61 10.18 3.73
C ASP A 100 -19.02 9.15 4.69
N LEU A 101 -17.91 8.50 4.31
CA LEU A 101 -17.17 7.59 5.20
C LEU A 101 -16.69 8.29 6.48
N LEU A 102 -16.13 9.50 6.35
CA LEU A 102 -15.69 10.29 7.50
C LEU A 102 -16.88 10.67 8.40
N ASN A 103 -17.99 11.12 7.82
CA ASN A 103 -19.18 11.48 8.58
C ASN A 103 -19.77 10.28 9.33
N GLU A 104 -19.80 9.10 8.70
CA GLU A 104 -20.21 7.84 9.32
C GLU A 104 -19.32 7.53 10.53
N TYR A 105 -17.99 7.58 10.35
CA TYR A 105 -17.03 7.36 11.45
C TYR A 105 -17.26 8.31 12.62
N LEU A 106 -17.37 9.61 12.34
CA LEU A 106 -17.54 10.64 13.37
C LEU A 106 -18.85 10.47 14.14
N GLN A 107 -19.94 10.07 13.47
CA GLN A 107 -21.22 9.80 14.11
C GLN A 107 -21.15 8.56 15.02
N GLU A 108 -20.52 7.48 14.57
CA GLU A 108 -20.33 6.29 15.40
C GLU A 108 -19.41 6.56 16.59
N TYR A 109 -18.36 7.35 16.39
CA TYR A 109 -17.42 7.74 17.44
C TYR A 109 -18.08 8.64 18.50
N ASP A 110 -18.86 9.64 18.09
CA ASP A 110 -19.60 10.52 19.02
C ASP A 110 -20.62 9.73 19.86
N LYS A 111 -21.31 8.78 19.22
CA LYS A 111 -22.20 7.85 19.92
C LYS A 111 -21.42 6.98 20.91
N TYR A 112 -20.29 6.42 20.50
CA TYR A 112 -19.43 5.63 21.39
C TYR A 112 -19.02 6.42 22.63
N LEU A 113 -18.59 7.68 22.47
CA LEU A 113 -18.22 8.55 23.60
C LEU A 113 -19.40 8.82 24.54
N THR A 114 -20.58 9.08 23.97
CA THR A 114 -21.81 9.30 24.75
C THR A 114 -22.19 8.06 25.56
N ASP A 115 -22.17 6.88 24.93
CA ASP A 115 -22.49 5.61 25.57
C ASP A 115 -21.43 5.24 26.62
N LEU A 116 -20.14 5.52 26.36
CA LEU A 116 -19.05 5.27 27.30
C LEU A 116 -19.20 6.12 28.55
N HIS A 117 -19.47 7.41 28.38
CA HIS A 117 -19.70 8.32 29.49
C HIS A 117 -20.88 7.87 30.37
N LYS A 118 -21.96 7.38 29.74
CA LYS A 118 -23.11 6.81 30.47
C LYS A 118 -22.72 5.55 31.24
N TYR A 119 -22.03 4.61 30.59
CA TYR A 119 -21.56 3.37 31.20
C TYR A 119 -20.68 3.64 32.43
N GLU A 120 -19.76 4.60 32.33
CA GLU A 120 -18.87 5.00 33.43
C GLU A 120 -19.64 5.65 34.59
N ASN A 121 -20.60 6.54 34.30
CA ASN A 121 -21.43 7.19 35.31
C ASN A 121 -22.36 6.21 36.05
N GLU A 122 -22.79 5.14 35.39
CA GLU A 122 -23.62 4.07 35.98
C GLU A 122 -22.77 3.02 36.72
N GLY A 123 -21.46 3.26 36.91
CA GLY A 123 -20.57 2.36 37.65
C GLY A 123 -20.17 1.10 36.87
N GLY A 124 -20.23 1.15 35.55
CA GLY A 124 -19.86 0.04 34.67
C GLY A 124 -20.92 -1.07 34.59
N VAL A 125 -22.18 -0.75 34.88
CA VAL A 125 -23.28 -1.71 34.80
C VAL A 125 -23.71 -1.90 33.34
N GLY A 126 -23.70 -3.14 32.85
CA GLY A 126 -24.10 -3.49 31.48
C GLY A 126 -22.92 -3.85 30.57
N GLU A 127 -23.16 -3.86 29.26
CA GLU A 127 -22.11 -4.10 28.26
C GLU A 127 -21.32 -2.83 28.01
N LYS A 128 -19.98 -2.92 28.07
CA LYS A 128 -19.11 -1.80 27.71
C LYS A 128 -19.31 -1.47 26.23
N PRO A 129 -19.58 -0.21 25.86
CA PRO A 129 -19.72 0.16 24.47
C PRO A 129 -18.43 -0.11 23.70
N LEU A 130 -18.58 -0.54 22.45
CA LEU A 130 -17.48 -0.83 21.55
C LEU A 130 -17.13 0.41 20.75
N GLN A 131 -15.85 0.70 20.61
CA GLN A 131 -15.37 1.72 19.69
C GLN A 131 -15.65 1.31 18.24
N PRO A 132 -15.76 2.28 17.31
CA PRO A 132 -15.79 1.99 15.88
C PRO A 132 -14.63 1.09 15.47
N ASN A 133 -14.86 0.21 14.48
CA ASN A 133 -13.82 -0.71 14.04
C ASN A 133 -12.84 0.01 13.10
N ASP A 134 -11.74 0.50 13.67
CA ASP A 134 -10.75 1.29 12.95
C ASP A 134 -10.09 0.54 11.79
N ILE A 135 -9.94 -0.80 11.87
CA ILE A 135 -9.49 -1.63 10.72
C ILE A 135 -10.46 -1.47 9.55
N VAL A 136 -11.75 -1.62 9.81
CA VAL A 136 -12.78 -1.59 8.77
C VAL A 136 -12.84 -0.21 8.14
N TYR A 137 -12.78 0.85 8.94
CA TYR A 137 -12.76 2.22 8.42
C TYR A 137 -11.48 2.53 7.65
N GLY A 138 -10.31 2.09 8.13
CA GLY A 138 -9.06 2.23 7.40
C GLY A 138 -9.07 1.52 6.04
N GLN A 139 -9.51 0.25 6.00
CA GLN A 139 -9.66 -0.51 4.76
C GLN A 139 -10.65 0.15 3.80
N ARG A 140 -11.76 0.69 4.30
CA ARG A 140 -12.74 1.43 3.49
C ARG A 140 -12.15 2.72 2.96
N TYR A 141 -11.39 3.45 3.76
CA TYR A 141 -10.72 4.69 3.34
C TYR A 141 -9.77 4.43 2.16
N PHE A 142 -8.86 3.45 2.28
CA PHE A 142 -7.93 3.12 1.20
C PHE A 142 -8.63 2.67 -0.08
N LYS A 143 -9.72 1.89 0.03
CA LYS A 143 -10.59 1.60 -1.10
C LYS A 143 -11.12 2.87 -1.72
N THR A 144 -11.72 3.75 -0.94
CA THR A 144 -12.31 5.01 -1.43
C THR A 144 -11.29 5.89 -2.15
N VAL A 145 -10.05 5.98 -1.66
CA VAL A 145 -9.01 6.84 -2.24
C VAL A 145 -8.10 6.16 -3.27
N SER A 146 -8.34 4.89 -3.59
CA SER A 146 -7.57 4.13 -4.57
C SER A 146 -7.68 4.72 -5.99
N LEU A 147 -6.61 4.60 -6.77
CA LEU A 147 -6.60 5.07 -8.16
C LEU A 147 -7.64 4.36 -9.04
N GLY A 148 -7.95 3.10 -8.76
CA GLY A 148 -9.01 2.35 -9.42
C GLY A 148 -10.38 2.99 -9.20
N ASN A 149 -10.64 3.65 -8.06
CA ASN A 149 -11.85 4.44 -7.85
C ASN A 149 -11.78 5.83 -8.50
N THR A 150 -10.59 6.36 -8.77
CA THR A 150 -10.41 7.61 -9.51
C THR A 150 -10.75 7.47 -10.99
N ASP A 151 -10.27 6.42 -11.65
CA ASP A 151 -10.51 6.18 -13.08
C ASP A 151 -10.46 4.69 -13.47
N GLU A 152 -11.31 4.29 -14.42
CA GLU A 152 -11.39 2.89 -14.88
C GLU A 152 -10.09 2.42 -15.56
N SER A 153 -9.29 3.31 -16.14
CA SER A 153 -8.02 2.94 -16.77
C SER A 153 -7.01 2.32 -15.81
N PHE A 154 -7.09 2.62 -14.51
CA PHE A 154 -6.25 2.00 -13.47
C PHE A 154 -6.73 0.61 -13.05
N ARG A 155 -7.94 0.20 -13.45
CA ARG A 155 -8.49 -1.13 -13.11
C ARG A 155 -8.00 -2.24 -14.04
N ARG A 156 -7.11 -1.93 -14.99
CA ARG A 156 -6.73 -2.84 -16.08
C ARG A 156 -5.26 -3.26 -16.01
N GLY A 157 -5.00 -4.49 -16.43
CA GLY A 157 -3.66 -5.08 -16.46
C GLY A 157 -3.13 -5.44 -15.07
N TYR A 158 -1.90 -5.96 -15.00
CA TYR A 158 -1.35 -6.46 -13.73
C TYR A 158 -1.13 -5.34 -12.69
N PHE A 159 -0.88 -4.11 -13.15
CA PHE A 159 -0.72 -2.95 -12.25
C PHE A 159 -1.98 -2.62 -11.46
N SER A 160 -3.17 -3.04 -11.90
CA SER A 160 -4.41 -2.79 -11.16
C SER A 160 -4.43 -3.43 -9.76
N LYS A 161 -3.59 -4.45 -9.55
CA LYS A 161 -3.32 -5.06 -8.24
C LYS A 161 -2.64 -4.11 -7.25
N LEU A 162 -2.17 -2.95 -7.68
CA LEU A 162 -1.62 -1.91 -6.80
C LEU A 162 -2.57 -0.72 -6.67
N THR A 163 -3.77 -0.75 -7.24
CA THR A 163 -4.61 0.45 -7.33
C THR A 163 -6.08 0.19 -6.99
N ASP A 164 -6.40 -0.83 -6.21
CA ASP A 164 -7.79 -1.15 -5.83
C ASP A 164 -8.07 -0.95 -4.33
N GLY A 165 -7.09 -0.43 -3.59
CA GLY A 165 -7.21 -0.03 -2.19
C GLY A 165 -7.00 -1.15 -1.18
N ILE A 166 -6.45 -2.31 -1.57
CA ILE A 166 -6.06 -3.35 -0.60
C ILE A 166 -4.64 -3.09 -0.11
N THR A 167 -4.53 -2.55 1.09
CA THR A 167 -3.24 -2.19 1.72
C THR A 167 -2.62 -3.29 2.58
N MET A 168 -3.34 -4.36 2.91
CA MET A 168 -2.85 -5.48 3.73
C MET A 168 -3.51 -6.82 3.34
N CYS A 169 -2.90 -7.96 3.70
CA CYS A 169 -3.43 -9.29 3.43
C CYS A 169 -3.03 -10.33 4.51
N ASP A 170 -4.02 -11.05 5.06
CA ASP A 170 -3.87 -12.00 6.18
C ASP A 170 -3.52 -13.45 5.77
N GLY A 171 -3.07 -13.68 4.53
CA GLY A 171 -2.74 -15.02 4.02
C GLY A 171 -1.43 -15.61 4.58
N ARG A 172 -1.34 -16.94 4.71
CA ARG A 172 -0.07 -17.65 4.94
C ARG A 172 0.74 -17.67 3.63
N GLY A 173 1.98 -17.20 3.71
CA GLY A 173 2.81 -17.02 2.53
C GLY A 173 2.35 -15.83 1.69
N ALA A 174 3.05 -15.65 0.59
CA ALA A 174 2.85 -14.52 -0.27
C ALA A 174 1.59 -14.70 -1.16
N ALA A 175 0.40 -14.42 -0.64
CA ALA A 175 -0.70 -13.94 -1.48
C ALA A 175 -0.39 -12.51 -2.01
N ILE A 176 0.84 -12.32 -2.51
CA ILE A 176 1.46 -11.04 -2.85
C ILE A 176 0.82 -10.51 -4.11
N ARG A 177 0.38 -9.26 -4.01
CA ARG A 177 -0.27 -8.59 -5.13
C ARG A 177 0.74 -8.37 -6.24
N MET A 178 1.95 -7.97 -5.88
CA MET A 178 3.11 -7.88 -6.79
C MET A 178 4.42 -8.05 -6.01
N GLN A 179 5.30 -8.93 -6.48
CA GLN A 179 6.68 -9.08 -6.00
C GLN A 179 7.62 -8.33 -6.92
N ILE A 180 8.55 -7.54 -6.39
CA ILE A 180 9.61 -6.93 -7.19
C ILE A 180 10.99 -7.26 -6.60
N ASN A 181 11.95 -7.45 -7.49
CA ASN A 181 13.37 -7.45 -7.14
C ASN A 181 13.91 -6.01 -7.14
N GLU A 182 15.18 -5.81 -6.82
CA GLU A 182 15.79 -4.47 -6.72
C GLU A 182 15.69 -3.65 -8.03
N ALA A 183 15.71 -4.32 -9.19
CA ALA A 183 15.52 -3.68 -10.48
C ALA A 183 14.13 -3.03 -10.63
N GLY A 184 13.15 -3.49 -9.86
CA GLY A 184 11.86 -2.85 -9.73
C GLY A 184 10.95 -3.03 -10.95
N ILE A 185 9.99 -2.11 -11.07
CA ILE A 185 8.96 -2.11 -12.11
C ILE A 185 8.74 -0.72 -12.69
N GLN A 186 8.19 -0.67 -13.89
CA GLN A 186 7.72 0.55 -14.54
C GLN A 186 6.33 0.34 -15.12
N GLN A 187 5.48 1.36 -15.03
CA GLN A 187 4.15 1.37 -15.61
C GLN A 187 3.91 2.71 -16.31
N LYS A 188 3.41 2.66 -17.54
CA LYS A 188 2.90 3.82 -18.27
C LYS A 188 1.39 3.91 -18.11
N PHE A 189 0.87 5.08 -17.79
CA PHE A 189 -0.55 5.33 -17.66
C PHE A 189 -1.14 5.80 -18.98
N ALA A 190 -2.44 5.53 -19.17
CA ALA A 190 -3.19 6.00 -20.33
C ALA A 190 -3.59 7.48 -20.22
N LYS A 191 -3.46 8.05 -19.02
CA LYS A 191 -3.86 9.42 -18.66
C LYS A 191 -2.71 10.18 -18.02
N GLU A 192 -2.86 11.50 -17.99
CA GLU A 192 -1.91 12.44 -17.40
C GLU A 192 -2.47 13.02 -16.09
N LEU A 193 -1.65 13.02 -15.04
CA LEU A 193 -1.95 13.67 -13.77
C LEU A 193 -2.08 15.18 -13.97
N THR A 194 -3.18 15.77 -13.51
CA THR A 194 -3.47 17.21 -13.67
C THR A 194 -3.67 17.95 -12.36
N ASP A 195 -3.95 17.23 -11.28
CA ASP A 195 -4.05 17.77 -9.92
C ASP A 195 -3.69 16.66 -8.93
N TYR A 196 -3.06 17.03 -7.82
CA TYR A 196 -2.59 16.11 -6.80
C TYR A 196 -2.60 16.73 -5.40
N SER A 197 -2.74 15.86 -4.39
CA SER A 197 -2.76 16.26 -2.98
C SER A 197 -1.72 15.47 -2.19
N SER A 198 -1.84 14.15 -2.22
CA SER A 198 -0.97 13.24 -1.50
C SER A 198 -0.65 11.98 -2.30
N LEU A 199 0.30 11.20 -1.79
CA LEU A 199 0.64 9.86 -2.25
C LEU A 199 0.49 8.89 -1.07
N ILE A 200 -0.06 7.71 -1.32
CA ILE A 200 -0.06 6.59 -0.38
C ILE A 200 0.61 5.40 -1.05
N PHE A 201 1.49 4.74 -0.31
CA PHE A 201 2.21 3.56 -0.76
C PHE A 201 2.25 2.52 0.37
N ALA A 202 1.73 1.32 0.11
CA ALA A 202 1.70 0.22 1.07
C ALA A 202 2.55 -0.95 0.57
N LEU A 203 3.40 -1.47 1.44
CA LEU A 203 4.40 -2.48 1.10
C LEU A 203 4.84 -3.30 2.31
N ARG A 204 5.56 -4.39 2.07
CA ARG A 204 6.34 -5.11 3.09
C ARG A 204 7.53 -5.80 2.43
N GLY A 205 8.53 -6.20 3.21
CA GLY A 205 9.54 -7.15 2.78
C GLY A 205 9.04 -8.59 2.84
N GLY A 206 9.69 -9.46 2.09
CA GLY A 206 9.66 -10.88 2.40
C GLY A 206 10.73 -11.65 1.69
N THR A 207 10.96 -12.86 2.19
CA THR A 207 12.09 -13.69 1.82
C THR A 207 11.63 -15.14 1.57
N ASN A 208 12.51 -15.92 0.95
CA ASN A 208 12.38 -17.38 0.85
C ASN A 208 13.07 -18.12 2.01
N ILE A 209 13.43 -17.43 3.09
CA ILE A 209 14.14 -18.05 4.23
C ILE A 209 13.20 -19.03 4.95
N PRO A 210 13.65 -20.28 5.21
CA PRO A 210 12.86 -21.25 5.97
C PRO A 210 12.94 -20.95 7.47
N TRP A 211 12.34 -19.84 7.92
CA TRP A 211 12.38 -19.38 9.31
C TRP A 211 11.91 -20.43 10.34
N ALA A 212 10.98 -21.30 9.94
CA ALA A 212 10.52 -22.41 10.76
C ALA A 212 11.64 -23.43 11.09
N GLU A 213 12.63 -23.55 10.21
CA GLU A 213 13.78 -24.44 10.36
C GLU A 213 14.96 -23.76 11.06
N LEU A 214 15.14 -22.45 10.82
CA LEU A 214 16.26 -21.68 11.35
C LEU A 214 16.03 -21.13 12.77
N GLY A 215 14.79 -21.14 13.28
CA GLY A 215 14.50 -20.85 14.69
C GLY A 215 14.56 -19.36 15.08
N GLY A 216 14.54 -18.45 14.10
CA GLY A 216 14.44 -17.00 14.26
C GLY A 216 13.63 -16.39 13.12
N PHE A 217 13.17 -15.15 13.26
CA PHE A 217 12.56 -14.40 12.16
C PHE A 217 13.08 -12.97 12.20
N VAL A 218 13.52 -12.46 11.05
CA VAL A 218 13.83 -11.03 10.87
C VAL A 218 12.55 -10.34 10.45
N ASN A 219 11.98 -9.53 11.34
CA ASN A 219 10.71 -8.85 11.09
C ASN A 219 10.84 -7.46 10.48
N LYS A 220 12.06 -6.99 10.25
CA LYS A 220 12.34 -5.69 9.65
C LYS A 220 13.50 -5.78 8.67
N ALA A 221 13.35 -5.12 7.54
CA ALA A 221 14.43 -4.90 6.58
C ALA A 221 14.53 -3.39 6.33
N ARG A 222 15.75 -2.83 6.35
CA ARG A 222 15.98 -1.45 5.92
C ARG A 222 16.11 -1.45 4.40
N VAL A 223 15.30 -0.66 3.71
CA VAL A 223 15.34 -0.53 2.26
C VAL A 223 15.42 0.93 1.86
N LYS A 224 16.10 1.19 0.75
CA LYS A 224 16.03 2.48 0.04
C LYS A 224 15.10 2.35 -1.14
N ILE A 225 13.94 2.98 -1.08
CA ILE A 225 12.92 2.94 -2.14
C ILE A 225 13.09 4.16 -3.04
N ASN A 226 13.04 3.95 -4.35
CA ASN A 226 12.95 5.01 -5.34
C ASN A 226 11.58 4.96 -6.03
N LEU A 227 10.85 6.07 -5.95
CA LEU A 227 9.60 6.31 -6.67
C LEU A 227 9.87 7.31 -7.81
N ASP A 228 9.74 6.82 -9.03
CA ASP A 228 10.06 7.53 -10.26
C ASP A 228 8.80 8.00 -10.95
N PHE A 229 8.61 9.32 -11.07
CA PHE A 229 7.47 9.93 -11.71
C PHE A 229 7.89 10.37 -13.12
N TYR A 230 7.34 9.68 -14.12
CA TYR A 230 7.61 9.98 -15.53
C TYR A 230 6.61 11.00 -16.06
N ILE A 231 7.12 12.18 -16.43
CA ILE A 231 6.34 13.34 -16.85
C ILE A 231 6.43 13.49 -18.36
N TYR A 232 5.29 13.52 -19.05
CA TYR A 232 5.29 13.58 -20.51
C TYR A 232 5.51 15.01 -21.03
N THR A 233 6.56 15.21 -21.82
CA THR A 233 6.96 16.51 -22.39
C THR A 233 7.27 16.37 -23.87
N LEU A 234 6.68 17.18 -24.76
CA LEU A 234 7.02 17.25 -26.20
C LEU A 234 7.42 15.91 -26.88
N GLN A 235 6.63 14.84 -26.67
CA GLN A 235 6.85 13.47 -27.20
C GLN A 235 7.94 12.61 -26.52
N THR A 236 8.54 13.10 -25.45
CA THR A 236 9.48 12.38 -24.58
C THR A 236 9.00 12.39 -23.11
N TYR A 237 9.83 11.85 -22.22
CA TYR A 237 9.61 11.82 -20.78
C TYR A 237 10.74 12.51 -20.03
N GLU A 238 10.37 13.27 -19.00
CA GLU A 238 11.25 13.70 -17.93
C GLU A 238 10.99 12.87 -16.68
N LEU A 239 11.97 12.79 -15.77
CA LEU A 239 11.88 11.99 -14.56
C LEU A 239 12.05 12.85 -13.30
N VAL A 240 11.13 12.74 -12.35
CA VAL A 240 11.28 13.25 -10.98
C VAL A 240 11.32 12.06 -10.04
N ARG A 241 12.29 12.01 -9.11
CA ARG A 241 12.48 10.89 -8.18
C ARG A 241 12.23 11.32 -6.75
N PHE A 242 11.50 10.49 -6.01
CA PHE A 242 11.41 10.55 -4.54
C PHE A 242 12.10 9.31 -3.96
N THR A 243 12.98 9.53 -2.99
CA THR A 243 13.80 8.48 -2.39
C THR A 243 13.58 8.42 -0.89
N PHE A 244 13.38 7.21 -0.35
CA PHE A 244 13.09 6.95 1.05
C PHE A 244 14.02 5.88 1.59
N GLU A 245 14.62 6.12 2.74
CA GLU A 245 15.19 5.02 3.53
C GLU A 245 14.24 4.72 4.68
N VAL A 246 13.78 3.48 4.74
CA VAL A 246 12.67 3.10 5.62
C VAL A 246 12.84 1.65 6.06
N ASP A 247 12.51 1.40 7.33
CA ASP A 247 12.33 0.03 7.80
C ASP A 247 11.00 -0.51 7.26
N VAL A 248 11.00 -1.66 6.62
CA VAL A 248 9.76 -2.32 6.19
C VAL A 248 9.55 -3.56 7.04
N ILE A 249 8.32 -3.80 7.46
CA ILE A 249 7.99 -5.10 8.05
C ILE A 249 8.36 -6.19 7.05
N SER A 250 9.10 -7.22 7.49
CA SER A 250 9.48 -8.36 6.67
C SER A 250 8.88 -9.64 7.23
N ASP A 251 8.52 -10.56 6.33
CA ASP A 251 8.08 -11.94 6.65
C ASP A 251 6.90 -12.05 7.64
N SER A 252 6.12 -10.98 7.80
CA SER A 252 4.90 -10.96 8.60
C SER A 252 3.68 -11.24 7.74
N ALA A 253 2.94 -12.30 8.02
CA ALA A 253 1.59 -12.48 7.50
C ALA A 253 0.65 -11.43 8.13
N GLY A 254 -0.18 -10.74 7.33
CA GLY A 254 -1.20 -9.83 7.86
C GLY A 254 -0.74 -8.46 8.32
N SER A 255 0.49 -8.03 7.99
CA SER A 255 0.87 -6.63 8.17
C SER A 255 1.75 -6.10 7.05
N THR A 256 1.59 -4.81 6.81
CA THR A 256 2.30 -4.00 5.81
C THR A 256 2.64 -2.66 6.43
N SER A 257 3.74 -2.09 5.95
CA SER A 257 4.12 -0.72 6.23
C SER A 257 3.43 0.21 5.23
N LEU A 258 3.08 1.41 5.68
CA LEU A 258 2.45 2.43 4.85
C LEU A 258 3.24 3.72 4.91
N ILE A 259 3.51 4.27 3.74
CA ILE A 259 4.16 5.56 3.53
C ILE A 259 3.10 6.47 2.92
N HIS A 260 2.85 7.61 3.56
CA HIS A 260 2.02 8.68 3.03
C HIS A 260 2.85 9.95 2.86
N LEU A 261 2.75 10.58 1.70
CA LEU A 261 3.42 11.84 1.40
C LEU A 261 2.39 12.94 1.17
N ASN A 262 2.54 14.04 1.89
CA ASN A 262 1.85 15.28 1.58
C ASN A 262 2.54 15.96 0.39
N LEU A 263 2.22 15.51 -0.84
CA LEU A 263 2.82 16.02 -2.07
C LEU A 263 2.58 17.52 -2.26
N ARG A 264 1.39 18.03 -1.88
CA ARG A 264 1.08 19.46 -2.00
C ARG A 264 1.99 20.34 -1.13
N LYS A 265 2.25 19.92 0.12
CA LYS A 265 3.19 20.62 1.02
C LYS A 265 4.64 20.43 0.54
N LEU A 266 5.00 19.20 0.15
CA LEU A 266 6.36 18.89 -0.30
C LEU A 266 6.76 19.68 -1.55
N LEU A 267 5.82 19.94 -2.45
CA LEU A 267 6.04 20.62 -3.72
C LEU A 267 5.44 22.04 -3.73
N GLU A 268 5.27 22.67 -2.57
CA GLU A 268 4.60 23.98 -2.47
C GLU A 268 5.29 25.09 -3.29
N ASP A 269 6.63 25.04 -3.38
CA ASP A 269 7.42 25.97 -4.18
C ASP A 269 7.44 25.63 -5.68
N GLN A 270 7.03 24.42 -6.04
CA GLN A 270 7.06 23.90 -7.42
C GLN A 270 5.82 23.04 -7.72
N PRO A 271 4.59 23.61 -7.66
CA PRO A 271 3.34 22.86 -7.75
C PRO A 271 3.09 22.21 -9.12
N ASP A 272 3.83 22.61 -10.14
CA ASP A 272 3.74 22.02 -11.49
C ASP A 272 4.80 20.93 -11.72
N LEU A 273 5.65 20.62 -10.74
CA LEU A 273 6.84 19.79 -10.96
C LEU A 273 6.50 18.39 -11.48
N ILE A 274 5.41 17.81 -10.99
CA ILE A 274 4.90 16.49 -11.40
C ILE A 274 3.60 16.58 -12.22
N TYR A 275 3.23 17.78 -12.69
CA TYR A 275 2.12 17.96 -13.62
C TYR A 275 2.37 17.16 -14.90
N ARG A 276 1.34 16.46 -15.41
CA ARG A 276 1.39 15.52 -16.54
C ARG A 276 2.24 14.28 -16.31
N MET A 277 2.43 13.89 -15.05
CA MET A 277 2.90 12.55 -14.72
C MET A 277 1.97 11.52 -15.38
N SER A 278 2.55 10.64 -16.19
CA SER A 278 1.85 9.60 -16.94
C SER A 278 2.62 8.27 -16.91
N GLY A 279 3.47 8.13 -15.91
CA GLY A 279 4.12 6.87 -15.60
C GLY A 279 4.73 6.87 -14.21
N LEU A 280 4.88 5.66 -13.70
CA LEU A 280 5.47 5.37 -12.40
C LEU A 280 6.57 4.33 -12.56
N GLY A 281 7.68 4.51 -11.84
CA GLY A 281 8.67 3.49 -11.57
C GLY A 281 8.79 3.28 -10.07
N ILE A 282 8.99 2.03 -9.66
CA ILE A 282 9.25 1.66 -8.27
C ILE A 282 10.45 0.73 -8.29
N SER A 283 11.54 1.11 -7.65
CA SER A 283 12.71 0.26 -7.43
C SER A 283 13.16 0.37 -5.98
N TYR A 284 14.04 -0.53 -5.55
CA TYR A 284 14.61 -0.45 -4.22
C TYR A 284 16.03 -1.01 -4.18
N GLU A 285 16.73 -0.67 -3.12
CA GLU A 285 18.02 -1.25 -2.72
C GLU A 285 17.83 -1.79 -1.30
N LEU A 286 18.24 -3.04 -1.06
CA LEU A 286 18.27 -3.58 0.29
C LEU A 286 19.48 -3.02 1.04
N LEU A 287 19.24 -2.27 2.12
CA LEU A 287 20.31 -1.67 2.93
C LEU A 287 20.69 -2.53 4.14
N GLU A 288 19.71 -3.20 4.75
CA GLU A 288 19.95 -4.08 5.88
C GLU A 288 18.86 -5.15 5.97
N HIS A 289 19.28 -6.41 6.07
CA HIS A 289 18.44 -7.49 6.53
C HIS A 289 19.32 -8.47 7.30
N GLY A 290 18.87 -8.87 8.50
CA GLY A 290 19.70 -9.58 9.48
C GLY A 290 20.39 -10.86 8.94
N GLU A 291 19.82 -11.48 7.89
CA GLU A 291 20.36 -12.67 7.23
C GLU A 291 20.75 -12.45 5.75
N ILE A 292 20.25 -11.38 5.11
CA ILE A 292 20.48 -11.07 3.68
C ILE A 292 21.17 -9.73 3.65
N LYS A 293 22.47 -9.70 3.36
CA LYS A 293 23.25 -8.45 3.47
C LYS A 293 22.94 -7.45 2.33
N PRO A 294 23.20 -6.15 2.55
CA PRO A 294 23.08 -5.10 1.54
C PRO A 294 23.87 -5.38 0.25
N ASP A 295 23.56 -4.59 -0.79
CA ASP A 295 24.14 -4.66 -2.15
C ASP A 295 23.70 -5.87 -2.98
N GLY A 296 22.50 -6.40 -2.73
CA GLY A 296 21.95 -7.51 -3.50
C GLY A 296 22.76 -8.79 -3.30
N VAL A 297 22.41 -9.53 -2.24
CA VAL A 297 22.77 -10.94 -2.02
C VAL A 297 24.26 -11.11 -1.65
N ASP A 298 24.55 -11.65 -0.46
CA ASP A 298 25.84 -12.34 -0.30
C ASP A 298 25.91 -13.31 -1.48
N ALA A 299 26.89 -13.23 -2.37
CA ALA A 299 26.93 -14.06 -3.58
C ALA A 299 26.86 -15.58 -3.29
N ASN A 300 26.98 -15.96 -2.00
CA ASN A 300 26.83 -17.32 -1.49
C ASN A 300 25.51 -17.61 -0.75
N SER A 301 24.64 -16.62 -0.55
CA SER A 301 23.30 -16.79 0.02
C SER A 301 22.37 -17.38 -1.04
N GLU A 302 21.74 -18.50 -0.70
CA GLU A 302 20.63 -19.07 -1.49
C GLU A 302 19.30 -18.35 -1.24
N TYR A 303 19.28 -17.41 -0.29
CA TYR A 303 18.10 -16.65 0.07
C TYR A 303 18.01 -15.33 -0.69
N GLU A 304 16.78 -15.00 -1.07
CA GLU A 304 16.42 -13.80 -1.81
C GLU A 304 15.45 -12.94 -1.00
N PHE A 305 15.52 -11.64 -1.24
CA PHE A 305 14.60 -10.65 -0.70
C PHE A 305 13.73 -10.09 -1.82
N ALA A 306 12.49 -9.78 -1.48
CA ALA A 306 11.59 -9.06 -2.36
C ALA A 306 10.87 -7.94 -1.62
N LEU A 307 10.63 -6.85 -2.34
CA LEU A 307 9.62 -5.88 -1.93
C LEU A 307 8.26 -6.34 -2.43
N MET A 308 7.35 -6.59 -1.50
CA MET A 308 5.98 -7.00 -1.77
C MET A 308 5.10 -5.76 -1.75
N LEU A 309 4.58 -5.38 -2.91
CA LEU A 309 3.77 -4.17 -3.09
C LEU A 309 2.28 -4.47 -2.93
N TYR A 310 1.55 -3.58 -2.27
CA TYR A 310 0.13 -3.75 -1.94
C TYR A 310 -0.76 -2.66 -2.54
N GLU A 311 -0.36 -1.40 -2.40
CA GLU A 311 -1.14 -0.26 -2.89
C GLU A 311 -0.22 0.90 -3.27
N PHE A 312 -0.58 1.57 -4.35
CA PHE A 312 -0.12 2.86 -4.80
C PHE A 312 -1.36 3.70 -5.12
N ALA A 313 -1.61 4.72 -4.30
CA ALA A 313 -2.74 5.61 -4.45
C ALA A 313 -2.28 7.06 -4.48
N LEU A 314 -2.97 7.89 -5.27
CA LEU A 314 -2.83 9.34 -5.26
C LEU A 314 -4.18 9.92 -4.83
N PRO A 315 -4.48 9.97 -3.52
CA PRO A 315 -5.76 10.44 -3.02
C PRO A 315 -6.12 11.81 -3.59
N TYR A 316 -7.37 11.93 -4.03
CA TYR A 316 -7.95 13.18 -4.52
C TYR A 316 -7.25 13.77 -5.74
N SER A 317 -6.49 12.95 -6.49
CA SER A 317 -5.89 13.34 -7.76
C SER A 317 -6.90 13.44 -8.90
N ARG A 318 -6.54 14.20 -9.95
CA ARG A 318 -7.32 14.30 -11.20
C ARG A 318 -6.48 13.92 -12.40
N TRP A 319 -7.08 13.24 -13.35
CA TRP A 319 -6.40 12.65 -14.51
C TRP A 319 -7.16 12.92 -15.81
N ASN A 320 -6.44 13.33 -16.86
CA ASN A 320 -7.00 13.63 -18.18
C ASN A 320 -6.43 12.74 -19.28
#